data_AF-A0A6N4SRZ3-F1
#
_entry.id   AF-A0A6N4SRZ3-F1
#
_cell.length_a   1.000
_cell.length_b   1.000
_cell.length_c   1.000
_cell.angle_alpha   90.00
_cell.angle_beta   90.00
_cell.angle_gamma   90.00
#
_symmetry.space_group_name_H-M   'P 1'
#
loop_
_entity.id
_entity.type
_entity.pdbx_description
1 polymer ?
#
loop_
_entity_poly.entity_id
_entity_poly.type
_entity_poly.pdbx_seq_one_letter_code
_entity_poly.pdbx_strand_id
1 'polypeptide(L)'
;MKTLFYIFLFVIVSLVSCTKQTITPIETYSADKKMKIELSASRTSALDAWMIEIALTHNGTVSKIYQEFYADEVSKKNVVFEWKTDRSCVIHLTQRDGVVIHVPITVHE
;
A
#
# COMPACT_ATOMS: atom_id res chain seq x y z
N MET A 1 -22.66 -4.51 42.59
CA MET A 1 -22.83 -4.81 41.15
C MET A 1 -22.43 -3.67 40.20
N LYS A 2 -22.53 -2.39 40.60
CA LYS A 2 -22.11 -1.25 39.73
C LYS A 2 -20.61 -1.19 39.45
N THR A 3 -19.75 -1.58 40.40
CA THR A 3 -18.28 -1.58 40.25
C THR A 3 -17.77 -2.62 39.25
N LEU A 4 -18.38 -3.81 39.21
CA LEU A 4 -18.06 -4.84 38.21
C LEU A 4 -18.38 -4.39 36.79
N PHE A 5 -19.46 -3.61 36.62
CA PHE A 5 -19.83 -3.06 35.32
C PHE A 5 -18.80 -2.07 34.77
N TYR A 6 -18.23 -1.21 35.62
CA TYR A 6 -17.17 -0.28 35.21
C TYR A 6 -15.86 -0.98 34.84
N ILE A 7 -15.50 -2.05 35.57
CA ILE A 7 -14.31 -2.87 35.23
C ILE A 7 -14.51 -3.55 33.88
N PHE A 8 -15.70 -4.11 33.64
CA PHE A 8 -16.04 -4.75 32.36
C PHE A 8 -16.01 -3.75 31.19
N LEU A 9 -16.52 -2.53 31.41
CA LEU A 9 -16.49 -1.46 30.42
C LEU A 9 -15.04 -1.03 30.08
N PHE A 10 -14.15 -0.96 31.06
CA PHE A 10 -12.75 -0.58 30.86
C PHE A 10 -11.96 -1.65 30.06
N VAL A 11 -12.29 -2.93 30.28
CA VAL A 11 -11.68 -4.06 29.53
C VAL A 11 -12.16 -4.12 28.08
N ILE A 12 -13.39 -3.71 27.78
CA ILE A 12 -13.89 -3.69 26.39
C ILE A 12 -13.24 -2.56 25.59
N VAL A 13 -13.03 -1.37 26.19
CA VAL A 13 -12.43 -0.22 25.49
C VAL A 13 -10.96 -0.47 25.12
N SER A 14 -10.21 -1.25 25.92
CA SER A 14 -8.82 -1.58 25.60
C SER A 14 -8.65 -2.55 24.42
N LEU A 15 -9.69 -3.32 24.06
CA LEU A 15 -9.67 -4.26 22.94
C LEU A 15 -9.93 -3.61 21.57
N VAL A 16 -10.39 -2.35 21.53
CA VAL A 16 -10.71 -1.63 20.27
C VAL A 16 -9.49 -0.96 19.64
N SER A 17 -8.34 -0.94 20.31
CA SER A 17 -7.17 -0.17 19.85
C SER A 17 -6.33 -0.83 18.74
N CYS A 18 -6.79 -1.93 18.14
CA CYS A 18 -6.13 -2.56 16.99
C CYS A 18 -6.74 -2.03 15.68
N THR A 19 -6.41 -0.79 15.32
CA THR A 19 -6.83 -0.20 14.03
C THR A 19 -5.73 -0.43 13.00
N LYS A 20 -5.92 -1.42 12.12
CA LYS A 20 -5.09 -1.59 10.92
C LYS A 20 -5.12 -0.30 10.11
N GLN A 21 -3.96 0.31 9.88
CA GLN A 21 -3.85 1.51 9.06
C GLN A 21 -3.82 1.08 7.59
N THR A 22 -4.69 1.67 6.77
CA THR A 22 -4.73 1.45 5.33
C THR A 22 -4.73 2.80 4.62
N ILE A 23 -4.01 2.91 3.51
CA ILE A 23 -4.07 4.11 2.67
C ILE A 23 -5.17 4.00 1.62
N THR A 24 -5.60 5.14 1.08
CA THR A 24 -6.35 5.16 -0.17
C THR A 24 -5.46 4.64 -1.31
N PRO A 25 -5.93 3.71 -2.15
CA PRO A 25 -5.15 3.20 -3.26
C PRO A 25 -4.67 4.32 -4.19
N ILE A 26 -3.42 4.22 -4.64
CA ILE A 26 -2.84 5.14 -5.62
C ILE A 26 -2.84 4.43 -6.98
N GLU A 27 -3.52 5.01 -7.95
CA GLU A 27 -3.73 4.39 -9.26
C GLU A 27 -3.07 5.18 -10.38
N THR A 28 -2.61 4.47 -11.40
CA THR A 28 -2.12 5.03 -12.66
C THR A 28 -2.52 4.15 -13.84
N TYR A 29 -2.58 4.74 -15.03
CA TYR A 29 -2.97 4.07 -16.27
C TYR A 29 -1.90 4.26 -17.33
N SER A 30 -1.73 3.27 -18.21
CA SER A 30 -0.96 3.43 -19.45
C SER A 30 -1.60 4.47 -20.38
N ALA A 31 -0.84 4.98 -21.37
CA ALA A 31 -1.37 6.00 -22.27
C ALA A 31 -2.54 5.47 -23.11
N ASP A 32 -2.53 4.18 -23.46
CA ASP A 32 -3.62 3.49 -24.14
C ASP A 32 -4.78 3.04 -23.22
N LYS A 33 -4.67 3.25 -21.91
CA LYS A 33 -5.62 2.85 -20.86
C LYS A 33 -5.92 1.34 -20.77
N LYS A 34 -5.12 0.49 -21.40
CA LYS A 34 -5.28 -0.97 -21.32
C LYS A 34 -4.62 -1.58 -20.09
N MET A 35 -3.70 -0.85 -19.46
CA MET A 35 -3.06 -1.24 -18.22
C MET A 35 -3.42 -0.28 -17.09
N LYS A 36 -3.76 -0.86 -15.95
CA LYS A 36 -3.96 -0.16 -14.67
C LYS A 36 -2.97 -0.72 -13.66
N ILE A 37 -2.24 0.16 -12.99
CA ILE A 37 -1.45 -0.18 -11.81
C ILE A 37 -2.09 0.50 -10.61
N GLU A 38 -2.40 -0.29 -9.59
CA GLU A 38 -2.97 0.15 -8.33
C GLU A 38 -2.02 -0.23 -7.20
N LEU A 39 -1.68 0.73 -6.35
CA LEU A 39 -0.86 0.53 -5.18
C LEU A 39 -1.69 0.78 -3.94
N SER A 40 -1.87 -0.27 -3.15
CA SER A 40 -2.47 -0.22 -1.82
C SER A 40 -1.39 -0.47 -0.78
N ALA A 41 -1.54 0.09 0.42
CA ALA A 41 -0.62 -0.19 1.52
C ALA A 41 -1.37 -0.33 2.84
N SER A 42 -0.88 -1.24 3.69
CA SER A 42 -1.42 -1.40 5.04
C SER A 42 -0.36 -1.76 6.06
N ARG A 43 -0.55 -1.33 7.31
CA ARG A 43 0.30 -1.73 8.45
C ARG A 43 -0.55 -1.93 9.71
N THR A 44 -0.06 -2.77 10.61
CA THR A 44 -0.76 -3.09 11.86
C THR A 44 -0.49 -2.04 12.94
N SER A 45 0.75 -1.55 12.99
CA SER A 45 1.21 -0.51 13.92
C SER A 45 2.03 0.56 13.19
N ALA A 46 2.16 1.75 13.79
CA ALA A 46 3.01 2.83 13.28
C ALA A 46 4.51 2.47 13.29
N LEU A 47 4.92 1.47 14.07
CA LEU A 47 6.29 0.96 14.13
C LEU A 47 6.56 -0.12 13.07
N ASP A 48 5.51 -0.69 12.46
CA ASP A 48 5.65 -1.71 11.44
C ASP A 48 5.92 -1.08 10.07
N ALA A 49 6.60 -1.84 9.21
CA ALA A 49 6.70 -1.50 7.79
C ALA A 49 5.31 -1.52 7.14
N TRP A 50 5.15 -0.70 6.10
CA TRP A 50 3.98 -0.81 5.24
C TRP A 50 4.09 -2.06 4.38
N MET A 51 3.06 -2.89 4.40
CA MET A 51 2.88 -3.94 3.40
C MET A 51 2.20 -3.30 2.18
N ILE A 52 2.97 -3.11 1.11
CA ILE A 52 2.45 -2.62 -0.17
C ILE A 52 1.94 -3.80 -0.98
N GLU A 53 0.73 -3.66 -1.52
CA GLU A 53 0.15 -4.51 -2.56
C GLU A 53 0.10 -3.71 -3.86
N ILE A 54 0.86 -4.15 -4.87
CA ILE A 54 0.84 -3.60 -6.22
C ILE A 54 0.02 -4.54 -7.09
N ALA A 55 -1.15 -4.09 -7.53
CA ALA A 55 -2.02 -4.80 -8.45
C ALA A 55 -1.86 -4.24 -9.86
N LEU A 56 -1.37 -5.08 -10.78
CA LEU A 56 -1.34 -4.81 -12.21
C LEU A 56 -2.55 -5.47 -12.88
N THR A 57 -3.36 -4.69 -13.58
CA THR A 57 -4.47 -5.19 -14.39
C THR A 57 -4.18 -4.97 -15.87
N HIS A 58 -4.23 -6.03 -16.67
CA HIS A 58 -4.10 -5.98 -18.13
C HIS A 58 -5.07 -7.00 -18.75
N ASN A 59 -5.93 -6.55 -19.68
CA ASN A 59 -6.92 -7.40 -20.37
C ASN A 59 -7.78 -8.28 -19.43
N GLY A 60 -8.14 -7.76 -18.25
CA GLY A 60 -8.93 -8.48 -17.24
C GLY A 60 -8.15 -9.47 -16.37
N THR A 61 -6.87 -9.71 -16.66
CA THR A 61 -5.97 -10.44 -15.77
C THR A 61 -5.38 -9.50 -14.74
N VAL A 62 -5.44 -9.89 -13.47
CA VAL A 62 -4.84 -9.14 -12.36
C VAL A 62 -3.67 -9.92 -11.79
N SER A 63 -2.50 -9.30 -11.75
CA SER A 63 -1.29 -9.81 -11.11
C SER A 63 -0.96 -8.95 -9.90
N LYS A 64 -0.63 -9.58 -8.77
CA LYS A 64 -0.35 -8.88 -7.51
C LYS A 64 1.07 -9.16 -7.05
N ILE A 65 1.75 -8.12 -6.59
CA ILE A 65 3.07 -8.18 -5.98
C ILE A 65 2.98 -7.55 -4.60
N TYR A 66 3.62 -8.18 -3.62
CA TYR A 66 3.68 -7.71 -2.25
C TYR A 66 5.10 -7.30 -1.90
N GLN A 67 5.27 -6.15 -1.26
CA GLN A 67 6.58 -5.66 -0.83
C GLN A 67 6.50 -4.88 0.47
N GLU A 68 7.49 -5.08 1.34
CA GLU A 68 7.67 -4.26 2.53
C GLU A 68 8.26 -2.89 2.17
N PHE A 69 7.68 -1.84 2.75
CA PHE A 69 8.09 -0.46 2.52
C PHE A 69 8.25 0.30 3.83
N TYR A 70 9.47 0.76 4.06
CA TYR A 70 9.88 1.42 5.28
C TYR A 70 9.75 2.94 5.11
N ALA A 71 8.56 3.47 5.40
CA ALA A 71 8.25 4.89 5.31
C ALA A 71 7.26 5.34 6.41
N ASP A 72 7.29 6.62 6.76
CA ASP A 72 6.35 7.21 7.74
C ASP A 72 4.91 7.20 7.23
N GLU A 73 4.74 7.61 5.97
CA GLU A 73 3.49 7.64 5.23
C GLU A 73 3.69 7.01 3.85
N VAL A 74 2.60 6.65 3.16
CA VAL A 74 2.62 6.25 1.75
C VAL A 74 1.71 7.20 0.99
N SER A 75 2.28 8.00 0.10
CA SER A 75 1.60 9.07 -0.61
C SER A 75 2.19 9.28 -1.99
N LYS A 76 1.56 10.13 -2.81
CA LYS A 76 2.08 10.50 -4.14
C LYS A 76 3.42 11.24 -4.10
N LYS A 77 3.93 11.59 -2.91
CA LYS A 77 5.24 12.22 -2.74
C LYS A 77 6.39 11.21 -2.74
N ASN A 78 6.15 10.03 -2.18
CA ASN A 78 7.17 8.98 -2.07
C ASN A 78 6.90 7.77 -2.96
N VAL A 79 5.74 7.72 -3.63
CA VAL A 79 5.39 6.76 -4.67
C VAL A 79 5.24 7.51 -5.99
N VAL A 80 6.16 7.27 -6.92
CA VAL A 80 6.12 7.85 -8.26
C VAL A 80 6.04 6.73 -9.30
N PHE A 81 5.07 6.83 -10.21
CA PHE A 81 4.92 5.90 -11.33
C PHE A 81 5.54 6.52 -12.58
N GLU A 82 6.52 5.85 -13.15
CA GLU A 82 7.15 6.27 -14.39
C GLU A 82 6.88 5.26 -15.50
N TRP A 83 5.91 5.58 -16.34
CA TRP A 83 5.63 4.80 -17.55
C TRP A 83 6.73 5.02 -18.58
N LYS A 84 7.38 3.93 -19.00
CA LYS A 84 8.38 3.93 -20.08
C LYS A 84 7.73 3.60 -21.42
N THR A 85 6.73 2.72 -21.40
CA THR A 85 5.91 2.33 -22.56
C THR A 85 4.49 2.03 -22.08
N ASP A 86 3.56 1.74 -22.98
CA ASP A 86 2.22 1.26 -22.60
C ASP A 86 2.23 -0.06 -21.82
N ARG A 87 3.36 -0.79 -21.83
CA ARG A 87 3.53 -2.12 -21.22
C ARG A 87 4.60 -2.20 -20.15
N SER A 88 5.28 -1.10 -19.86
CA SER A 88 6.39 -1.05 -18.92
C SER A 88 6.29 0.20 -18.06
N CYS A 89 6.28 -0.01 -16.75
CA CYS A 89 6.26 1.03 -15.74
C CYS A 89 7.30 0.71 -14.67
N VAL A 90 7.97 1.74 -14.19
CA VAL A 90 8.83 1.63 -13.01
C VAL A 90 8.16 2.38 -11.87
N ILE A 91 7.93 1.69 -10.76
CA ILE A 91 7.48 2.34 -9.52
C ILE A 91 8.74 2.72 -8.73
N HIS A 92 8.86 4.01 -8.43
CA HIS A 92 9.89 4.56 -7.58
C HIS A 92 9.31 4.75 -6.17
N LEU A 93 9.86 4.01 -5.21
CA LEU A 93 9.47 4.04 -3.81
C LEU A 93 10.59 4.68 -2.99
N THR A 94 10.36 5.88 -2.46
CA THR A 94 11.35 6.59 -1.63
C THR A 94 11.12 6.27 -0.15
N GLN A 95 12.07 5.56 0.46
CA GLN A 95 12.02 5.17 1.87
C GLN A 95 12.32 6.36 2.80
N ARG A 96 12.08 6.17 4.12
CA ARG A 96 12.31 7.19 5.15
C ARG A 96 13.76 7.71 5.16
N ASP A 97 14.73 6.84 4.87
CA ASP A 97 16.15 7.14 4.83
C ASP A 97 16.61 7.80 3.51
N GLY A 98 15.68 8.02 2.57
CA GLY A 98 15.96 8.57 1.25
C GLY A 98 16.42 7.54 0.21
N VAL A 99 16.52 6.24 0.58
CA VAL A 99 16.82 5.19 -0.38
C VAL A 99 15.63 5.02 -1.33
N VAL A 100 15.91 5.02 -2.63
CA VAL A 100 14.91 4.79 -3.67
C VAL A 100 14.94 3.33 -4.11
N ILE A 101 13.83 2.63 -3.96
CA ILE A 101 13.61 1.30 -4.50
C ILE A 101 12.91 1.43 -5.85
N HIS A 102 13.47 0.77 -6.86
CA HIS A 102 12.88 0.66 -8.19
C HIS A 102 12.20 -0.69 -8.33
N VAL A 103 10.88 -0.67 -8.55
CA VAL A 103 10.09 -1.87 -8.84
C VAL A 103 9.73 -1.88 -10.32
N PRO A 104 10.47 -2.62 -11.17
CA PRO A 104 10.13 -2.73 -12.58
C PRO A 104 8.90 -3.60 -12.76
N ILE A 105 7.92 -3.09 -13.51
CA ILE A 105 6.71 -3.81 -13.88
C ILE A 105 6.69 -3.88 -15.41
N THR A 106 6.85 -5.08 -15.94
CA THR A 106 6.83 -5.34 -17.38
C THR A 106 5.97 -6.56 -17.65
N VAL A 107 5.10 -6.46 -18.66
CA VAL A 107 4.32 -7.59 -19.17
C VAL A 107 5.07 -8.21 -20.33
N HIS A 108 5.39 -9.51 -20.22
CA HIS A 108 5.95 -10.30 -21.32
C HIS A 108 4.81 -11.07 -22.01
N GLU A 109 4.87 -11.16 -23.35
CA GLU A 109 3.95 -11.95 -24.18
C GLU A 109 4.30 -13.44 -24.15
#